data_AF-A0A963S592-F1
#
_entry.id   AF-A0A963S592-F1
#
_cell.length_a   1.000
_cell.length_b   1.000
_cell.length_c   1.000
_cell.angle_alpha   90.00
_cell.angle_beta   90.00
_cell.angle_gamma   90.00
#
_symmetry.space_group_name_H-M   'P 1'
#
loop_
_entity.id
_entity.type
_entity.pdbx_description
1 polymer ?
#
loop_
_entity_poly.entity_id
_entity_poly.type
_entity_poly.pdbx_seq_one_letter_code
_entity_poly.pdbx_strand_id
1 'polypeptide(L)'
;MTRPPRILAIAGSDSSGGAGIQADIKTITMLGGYAMTAITAVTAQDTTGVHGIEALSPAMVGAQIDACTGDIGVDAVKIGMLGSADIAHLVADRLEALDVPVVFDPVMVATSGAALADDATIAAFERLMALATLTTPNVPELERLVGREINGDEDSLAKASEYLMKQTGARAVLAKGGHWPGGEIRDARGLRRSTDNVIFDCLFARSGEGYWSEWTFDHPRIETRHNHGTGCTLSSAVATFLGMGSDLPGAVSKAGDFVNLALRDAPGFGAGHGPLGHAAVRLDLTGEPRLNQITVPALDYAASVAFYRKLGLVQIVDSPANGYARFESPGGATLSVHCGETGGGAAVYFECLDLDAMLERLAAKGIEFTEPVHQSWLWLEAWAEDPAGNRICLYQAGIARRYPPWALDR
;
A
#
# COMPACT_ATOMS: atom_id res chain seq x y z
N MET A 1 -23.02 -2.10 -7.02
CA MET A 1 -21.58 -2.40 -6.89
C MET A 1 -20.89 -1.69 -8.05
N THR A 2 -19.92 -0.83 -7.75
CA THR A 2 -19.04 -0.25 -8.79
C THR A 2 -18.24 -1.38 -9.43
N ARG A 3 -18.01 -1.31 -10.74
CA ARG A 3 -17.15 -2.29 -11.41
C ARG A 3 -15.72 -2.13 -10.87
N PRO A 4 -14.99 -3.23 -10.61
CA PRO A 4 -13.60 -3.13 -10.16
C PRO A 4 -12.73 -2.48 -11.24
N PRO A 5 -11.74 -1.63 -10.90
CA PRO A 5 -10.82 -1.08 -11.88
C PRO A 5 -9.95 -2.19 -12.48
N ARG A 6 -9.72 -2.15 -13.79
CA ARG A 6 -8.95 -3.14 -14.56
C ARG A 6 -7.50 -2.67 -14.62
N ILE A 7 -6.60 -3.35 -13.92
CA ILE A 7 -5.21 -2.94 -13.80
C ILE A 7 -4.33 -3.92 -14.57
N LEU A 8 -3.57 -3.43 -15.55
CA LEU A 8 -2.60 -4.24 -16.29
C LEU A 8 -1.22 -4.13 -15.65
N ALA A 9 -0.69 -5.24 -15.12
CA ALA A 9 0.66 -5.34 -14.60
C ALA A 9 1.61 -5.93 -15.66
N ILE A 10 2.62 -5.17 -16.07
CA ILE A 10 3.65 -5.57 -17.03
C ILE A 10 4.96 -5.76 -16.26
N ALA A 11 5.31 -7.01 -15.93
CA ALA A 11 6.47 -7.30 -15.08
C ALA A 11 6.93 -8.76 -15.21
N GLY A 12 8.07 -9.08 -14.58
CA GLY A 12 8.53 -10.46 -14.41
C GLY A 12 7.73 -11.25 -13.39
N SER A 13 7.68 -12.57 -13.58
CA SER A 13 7.11 -13.54 -12.64
C SER A 13 8.17 -14.01 -11.64
N ASP A 14 7.90 -13.82 -10.35
CA ASP A 14 8.69 -14.34 -9.23
C ASP A 14 8.09 -15.65 -8.73
N SER A 15 8.81 -16.77 -8.90
CA SER A 15 8.36 -18.10 -8.47
C SER A 15 8.10 -18.22 -6.96
N SER A 16 8.73 -17.40 -6.14
CA SER A 16 8.52 -17.38 -4.68
C SER A 16 7.17 -16.76 -4.29
N GLY A 17 6.61 -15.95 -5.19
CA GLY A 17 5.39 -15.20 -4.98
C GLY A 17 5.53 -13.94 -4.13
N GLY A 18 6.73 -13.48 -3.79
CA GLY A 18 6.93 -12.30 -2.95
C GLY A 18 6.96 -10.97 -3.71
N ALA A 19 7.45 -10.96 -4.95
CA ALA A 19 7.56 -9.79 -5.82
C ALA A 19 6.93 -10.03 -7.20
N GLY A 20 7.27 -9.17 -8.17
CA GLY A 20 6.85 -9.31 -9.56
C GLY A 20 5.33 -9.36 -9.75
N ILE A 21 4.91 -10.07 -10.79
CA ILE A 21 3.50 -10.27 -11.12
C ILE A 21 2.68 -10.83 -9.95
N GLN A 22 3.28 -11.66 -9.11
CA GLN A 22 2.60 -12.25 -7.96
C GLN A 22 2.27 -11.19 -6.89
N ALA A 23 3.20 -10.29 -6.58
CA ALA A 23 2.93 -9.15 -5.71
C ALA A 23 1.92 -8.18 -6.34
N ASP A 24 1.98 -8.00 -7.65
CA ASP A 24 1.07 -7.12 -8.39
C ASP A 24 -0.38 -7.64 -8.31
N ILE A 25 -0.61 -8.92 -8.66
CA ILE A 25 -1.94 -9.57 -8.59
C ILE A 25 -2.48 -9.50 -7.16
N LYS A 26 -1.66 -9.84 -6.16
CA LYS A 26 -2.07 -9.79 -4.75
C LYS A 26 -2.50 -8.39 -4.37
N THR A 27 -1.67 -7.40 -4.63
CA THR A 27 -1.97 -5.99 -4.30
C THR A 27 -3.26 -5.51 -4.97
N ILE A 28 -3.36 -5.68 -6.28
CA ILE A 28 -4.54 -5.25 -7.07
C ILE A 28 -5.81 -5.93 -6.54
N THR A 29 -5.77 -7.26 -6.35
CA THR A 29 -6.92 -8.04 -5.87
C THR A 29 -7.33 -7.62 -4.46
N MET A 30 -6.35 -7.40 -3.58
CA MET A 30 -6.59 -7.02 -2.19
C MET A 30 -7.14 -5.61 -2.05
N LEU A 31 -6.86 -4.72 -3.01
CA LEU A 31 -7.46 -3.40 -3.10
C LEU A 31 -8.82 -3.41 -3.82
N GLY A 32 -9.27 -4.55 -4.36
CA GLY A 32 -10.55 -4.69 -5.04
C GLY A 32 -10.51 -4.36 -6.54
N GLY A 33 -9.32 -4.31 -7.15
CA GLY A 33 -9.15 -4.24 -8.60
C GLY A 33 -9.18 -5.61 -9.28
N TYR A 34 -9.33 -5.60 -10.60
CA TYR A 34 -9.19 -6.76 -11.47
C TYR A 34 -7.79 -6.77 -12.08
N ALA A 35 -6.97 -7.74 -11.69
CA ALA A 35 -5.58 -7.84 -12.14
C ALA A 35 -5.50 -8.56 -13.50
N MET A 36 -4.84 -7.92 -14.46
CA MET A 36 -4.40 -8.51 -15.73
C MET A 36 -2.88 -8.43 -15.81
N THR A 37 -2.26 -9.30 -16.61
CA THR A 37 -0.80 -9.41 -16.64
C THR A 37 -0.25 -9.52 -18.04
N ALA A 38 0.91 -8.91 -18.27
CA ALA A 38 1.79 -9.22 -19.37
C ALA A 38 3.17 -9.58 -18.78
N ILE A 39 3.50 -10.87 -18.83
CA ILE A 39 4.73 -11.39 -18.22
C ILE A 39 5.90 -11.10 -19.15
N THR A 40 6.95 -10.46 -18.62
CA THR A 40 8.16 -10.06 -19.37
C THR A 40 9.30 -11.07 -19.24
N ALA A 41 9.38 -11.74 -18.09
CA ALA A 41 10.34 -12.78 -17.81
C ALA A 41 9.80 -13.72 -16.72
N VAL A 42 10.37 -14.91 -16.60
CA VAL A 42 10.13 -15.83 -15.48
C VAL A 42 11.43 -16.01 -14.71
N THR A 43 11.38 -15.92 -13.39
CA THR A 43 12.53 -16.19 -12.53
C THR A 43 12.32 -17.48 -11.73
N ALA A 44 13.34 -18.34 -11.70
CA ALA A 44 13.46 -19.37 -10.68
C ALA A 44 14.06 -18.69 -9.43
N GLN A 45 13.20 -18.21 -8.55
CA GLN A 45 13.56 -17.35 -7.43
C GLN A 45 12.89 -17.83 -6.14
N ASP A 46 13.61 -17.70 -5.03
CA ASP A 46 13.11 -17.90 -3.67
C ASP A 46 13.57 -16.76 -2.74
N THR A 47 13.30 -16.87 -1.44
CA THR A 47 13.67 -15.83 -0.47
C THR A 47 15.18 -15.65 -0.29
N THR A 48 16.01 -16.57 -0.77
CA THR A 48 17.47 -16.53 -0.63
C THR A 48 18.17 -16.03 -1.89
N GLY A 49 17.51 -16.06 -3.06
CA GLY A 49 18.03 -15.42 -4.26
C GLY A 49 17.33 -15.79 -5.56
N VAL A 50 17.89 -15.28 -6.65
CA VAL A 50 17.52 -15.62 -8.03
C VAL A 50 18.48 -16.69 -8.55
N HIS A 51 17.94 -17.85 -8.93
CA HIS A 51 18.70 -19.01 -9.40
C HIS A 51 18.65 -19.19 -10.92
N GLY A 52 17.70 -18.52 -11.57
CA GLY A 52 17.56 -18.50 -13.03
C GLY A 52 16.59 -17.43 -13.49
N ILE A 53 16.80 -16.92 -14.70
CA ILE A 53 15.96 -15.93 -15.35
C ILE A 53 15.83 -16.26 -16.82
N GLU A 54 14.60 -16.24 -17.34
CA GLU A 54 14.30 -16.41 -18.75
C GLU A 54 13.37 -15.29 -19.21
N ALA A 55 13.84 -14.45 -20.13
CA ALA A 55 13.04 -13.39 -20.72
C ALA A 55 12.10 -13.95 -21.79
N LEU A 56 10.86 -13.47 -21.82
CA LEU A 56 9.93 -13.78 -22.91
C LEU A 56 10.30 -12.95 -24.15
N SER A 57 9.95 -13.46 -25.33
CA SER A 57 10.12 -12.67 -26.55
C SER A 57 9.26 -11.40 -26.52
N PRO A 58 9.73 -10.26 -27.07
CA PRO A 58 8.92 -9.06 -27.20
C PRO A 58 7.57 -9.33 -27.88
N ALA A 59 7.55 -10.15 -28.95
CA ALA A 59 6.31 -10.52 -29.64
C ALA A 59 5.26 -11.14 -28.70
N MET A 60 5.67 -12.01 -27.78
CA MET A 60 4.76 -12.61 -26.79
C MET A 60 4.31 -11.60 -25.72
N VAL A 61 5.19 -10.70 -25.29
CA VAL A 61 4.81 -9.62 -24.35
C VAL A 61 3.75 -8.71 -24.98
N GLY A 62 3.97 -8.30 -26.24
CA GLY A 62 3.02 -7.48 -27.00
C GLY A 62 1.68 -8.17 -27.17
N ALA A 63 1.68 -9.46 -27.53
CA ALA A 63 0.45 -10.24 -27.68
C ALA A 63 -0.36 -10.33 -26.37
N GLN A 64 0.30 -10.43 -25.21
CA GLN A 64 -0.39 -10.41 -23.91
C GLN A 64 -1.02 -9.04 -23.62
N ILE A 65 -0.30 -7.95 -23.88
CA ILE A 65 -0.80 -6.58 -23.72
C ILE A 65 -2.02 -6.38 -24.62
N ASP A 66 -1.90 -6.71 -25.91
CA ASP A 66 -2.95 -6.54 -26.92
C ASP A 66 -4.20 -7.38 -26.59
N ALA A 67 -4.02 -8.59 -26.06
CA ALA A 67 -5.14 -9.44 -25.63
C ALA A 67 -5.91 -8.85 -24.44
N CYS A 68 -5.20 -8.28 -23.46
CA CYS A 68 -5.84 -7.66 -22.29
C CYS A 68 -6.54 -6.35 -22.68
N THR A 69 -5.84 -5.46 -23.40
CA THR A 69 -6.35 -4.12 -23.74
C THR A 69 -7.45 -4.17 -24.81
N GLY A 70 -7.39 -5.14 -25.73
CA GLY A 70 -8.33 -5.25 -26.86
C GLY A 70 -9.71 -5.81 -26.51
N ASP A 71 -9.84 -6.60 -25.44
CA ASP A 71 -11.11 -7.21 -25.02
C ASP A 71 -11.59 -6.66 -23.67
N ILE A 72 -10.79 -6.86 -22.61
CA ILE A 72 -11.17 -6.49 -21.25
C ILE A 72 -11.09 -4.96 -21.06
N GLY A 73 -10.12 -4.33 -21.72
CA GLY A 73 -9.75 -2.92 -21.54
C GLY A 73 -8.97 -2.68 -20.24
N VAL A 74 -8.49 -1.45 -20.05
CA VAL A 74 -7.59 -1.09 -18.95
C VAL A 74 -7.98 0.26 -18.36
N ASP A 75 -7.85 0.40 -17.04
CA ASP A 75 -8.11 1.63 -16.28
C ASP A 75 -6.81 2.24 -15.72
N ALA A 76 -5.77 1.43 -15.50
CA ALA A 76 -4.40 1.90 -15.25
C ALA A 76 -3.38 0.78 -15.56
N VAL A 77 -2.12 1.17 -15.79
CA VAL A 77 -1.01 0.25 -16.05
C VAL A 77 0.04 0.39 -14.95
N LYS A 78 0.54 -0.73 -14.45
CA LYS A 78 1.77 -0.80 -13.65
C LYS A 78 2.85 -1.49 -14.46
N ILE A 79 4.04 -0.91 -14.50
CA ILE A 79 5.23 -1.52 -15.10
C ILE A 79 6.26 -1.80 -14.00
N GLY A 80 6.81 -3.01 -14.00
CA GLY A 80 7.93 -3.41 -13.15
C GLY A 80 9.13 -3.86 -13.98
N MET A 81 9.77 -4.97 -13.59
CA MET A 81 10.91 -5.54 -14.29
C MET A 81 10.59 -5.89 -15.76
N LEU A 82 11.37 -5.34 -16.71
CA LEU A 82 11.17 -5.54 -18.16
C LEU A 82 12.15 -6.53 -18.78
N GLY A 83 13.37 -6.66 -18.24
CA GLY A 83 14.36 -7.66 -18.64
C GLY A 83 15.13 -7.39 -19.94
N SER A 84 14.67 -6.49 -20.82
CA SER A 84 15.46 -6.06 -21.99
C SER A 84 15.00 -4.70 -22.56
N ALA A 85 15.89 -4.04 -23.31
CA ALA A 85 15.58 -2.81 -24.04
C ALA A 85 14.47 -3.01 -25.09
N ASP A 86 14.45 -4.15 -25.79
CA ASP A 86 13.43 -4.45 -26.80
C ASP A 86 12.03 -4.53 -26.20
N ILE A 87 11.90 -5.16 -25.02
CA ILE A 87 10.64 -5.20 -24.28
C ILE A 87 10.26 -3.78 -23.81
N ALA A 88 11.22 -3.00 -23.31
CA ALA A 88 10.96 -1.63 -22.86
C ALA A 88 10.42 -0.74 -23.99
N HIS A 89 11.04 -0.80 -25.17
CA HIS A 89 10.57 -0.05 -26.34
C HIS A 89 9.20 -0.53 -26.83
N LEU A 90 8.97 -1.85 -26.89
CA LEU A 90 7.67 -2.39 -27.25
C LEU A 90 6.55 -1.92 -26.28
N VAL A 91 6.83 -1.95 -24.98
CA VAL A 91 5.87 -1.49 -23.97
C VAL A 91 5.59 0.00 -24.16
N ALA A 92 6.63 0.82 -24.40
CA ALA A 92 6.44 2.23 -24.71
C ALA A 92 5.54 2.45 -25.94
N ASP A 93 5.76 1.71 -27.03
CA ASP A 93 4.95 1.80 -28.25
C ASP A 93 3.46 1.47 -27.98
N ARG A 94 3.17 0.52 -27.08
CA ARG A 94 1.79 0.17 -26.71
C ARG A 94 1.15 1.21 -25.78
N LEU A 95 1.94 1.81 -24.90
CA LEU A 95 1.46 2.85 -23.99
C LEU A 95 1.05 4.14 -24.72
N GLU A 96 1.69 4.48 -25.84
CA GLU A 96 1.34 5.68 -26.63
C GLU A 96 -0.12 5.66 -27.13
N ALA A 97 -0.72 4.47 -27.27
CA ALA A 97 -2.11 4.29 -27.68
C ALA A 97 -3.12 4.31 -26.52
N LEU A 98 -2.66 4.39 -25.27
CA LEU A 98 -3.50 4.31 -24.07
C LEU A 98 -3.58 5.67 -23.38
N ASP A 99 -4.81 6.10 -23.06
CA ASP A 99 -5.08 7.29 -22.26
C ASP A 99 -5.51 6.89 -20.84
N VAL A 100 -4.59 6.26 -20.12
CA VAL A 100 -4.80 5.80 -18.73
C VAL A 100 -3.58 6.12 -17.87
N PRO A 101 -3.73 6.21 -16.54
CA PRO A 101 -2.59 6.37 -15.65
C PRO A 101 -1.58 5.22 -15.79
N VAL A 102 -0.31 5.56 -15.84
CA VAL A 102 0.82 4.61 -15.92
C VAL A 102 1.76 4.84 -14.74
N VAL A 103 1.98 3.80 -13.95
CA VAL A 103 2.97 3.79 -12.86
C VAL A 103 4.15 2.93 -13.27
N PHE A 104 5.32 3.53 -13.37
CA PHE A 104 6.55 2.86 -13.76
C PHE A 104 7.50 2.70 -12.56
N ASP A 105 7.74 1.45 -12.14
CA ASP A 105 8.75 1.08 -11.17
C ASP A 105 10.02 0.67 -11.92
N PRO A 106 11.09 1.50 -11.96
CA PRO A 106 12.26 1.29 -12.80
C PRO A 106 13.19 0.24 -12.18
N VAL A 107 12.72 -1.00 -12.04
CA VAL A 107 13.43 -2.09 -11.38
C VAL A 107 14.72 -2.42 -12.13
N MET A 108 15.86 -2.20 -11.48
CA MET A 108 17.19 -2.49 -12.04
C MET A 108 17.91 -3.65 -11.35
N VAL A 109 17.59 -3.89 -10.07
CA VAL A 109 18.29 -4.87 -9.21
C VAL A 109 17.26 -5.58 -8.34
N ALA A 110 17.41 -6.90 -8.18
CA ALA A 110 16.56 -7.68 -7.28
C ALA A 110 16.87 -7.35 -5.81
N THR A 111 15.93 -7.60 -4.90
CA THR A 111 16.17 -7.47 -3.45
C THR A 111 17.36 -8.33 -2.98
N SER A 112 17.65 -9.44 -3.68
CA SER A 112 18.83 -10.29 -3.44
C SER A 112 20.13 -9.80 -4.08
N GLY A 113 20.13 -8.64 -4.75
CA GLY A 113 21.30 -8.02 -5.39
C GLY A 113 21.59 -8.44 -6.83
N ALA A 114 20.78 -9.32 -7.44
CA ALA A 114 20.97 -9.72 -8.84
C ALA A 114 20.63 -8.57 -9.80
N ALA A 115 21.49 -8.32 -10.80
CA ALA A 115 21.19 -7.34 -11.85
C ALA A 115 20.03 -7.82 -12.74
N LEU A 116 19.04 -6.95 -12.95
CA LEU A 116 17.82 -7.23 -13.72
C LEU A 116 17.67 -6.35 -14.97
N ALA A 117 18.47 -5.29 -15.07
CA ALA A 117 18.54 -4.40 -16.23
C ALA A 117 20.01 -4.10 -16.56
N ASP A 118 20.36 -4.22 -17.83
CA ASP A 118 21.64 -3.74 -18.37
C ASP A 118 21.55 -2.27 -18.78
N ASP A 119 22.68 -1.68 -19.18
CA ASP A 119 22.74 -0.25 -19.56
C ASP A 119 21.82 0.08 -20.75
N ALA A 120 21.65 -0.85 -21.69
CA ALA A 120 20.74 -0.69 -22.82
C ALA A 120 19.28 -0.62 -22.35
N THR A 121 18.90 -1.49 -21.41
CA THR A 121 17.56 -1.50 -20.81
C THR A 121 17.31 -0.22 -20.01
N ILE A 122 18.29 0.23 -19.23
CA ILE A 122 18.19 1.49 -18.46
C ILE A 122 18.03 2.69 -19.41
N ALA A 123 18.77 2.74 -20.52
CA ALA A 123 18.61 3.80 -21.50
C ALA A 123 17.19 3.82 -22.11
N ALA A 124 16.60 2.65 -22.35
CA ALA A 124 15.22 2.55 -22.85
C ALA A 124 14.16 3.06 -21.86
N PHE A 125 14.48 3.18 -20.56
CA PHE A 125 13.55 3.68 -19.55
C PHE A 125 13.19 5.16 -19.74
N GLU A 126 14.02 5.95 -20.43
CA GLU A 126 13.72 7.37 -20.73
C GLU A 126 12.34 7.53 -21.39
N ARG A 127 12.05 6.70 -22.39
CA ARG A 127 10.81 6.76 -23.15
C ARG A 127 9.60 6.34 -22.30
N LEU A 128 9.78 5.37 -21.41
CA LEU A 128 8.75 4.95 -20.45
C LEU A 128 8.48 6.04 -19.40
N MET A 129 9.51 6.70 -18.89
CA MET A 129 9.39 7.80 -17.94
C MET A 129 8.63 8.99 -18.54
N ALA A 130 8.87 9.31 -19.82
CA ALA A 130 8.13 10.37 -20.52
C ALA A 130 6.61 10.08 -20.63
N LEU A 131 6.24 8.81 -20.78
CA LEU A 131 4.85 8.35 -20.89
C LEU A 131 4.19 8.14 -19.51
N ALA A 132 4.98 7.86 -18.48
CA ALA A 132 4.49 7.55 -17.16
C ALA A 132 3.77 8.74 -16.50
N THR A 133 2.67 8.42 -15.81
CA THR A 133 2.04 9.36 -14.87
C THR A 133 2.90 9.51 -13.62
N LEU A 134 3.49 8.40 -13.15
CA LEU A 134 4.39 8.38 -12.00
C LEU A 134 5.54 7.40 -12.24
N THR A 135 6.77 7.84 -12.00
CA THR A 135 7.95 6.97 -11.88
C THR A 135 8.34 6.81 -10.41
N THR A 136 8.58 5.60 -9.94
CA THR A 136 8.79 5.31 -8.50
C THR A 136 10.20 4.78 -8.16
N PRO A 137 11.31 5.48 -8.46
CA PRO A 137 12.65 4.97 -8.16
C PRO A 137 12.93 4.97 -6.66
N ASN A 138 13.64 3.95 -6.16
CA ASN A 138 14.31 4.06 -4.86
C ASN A 138 15.58 4.92 -5.00
N VAL A 139 16.23 5.27 -3.88
CA VAL A 139 17.45 6.08 -3.92
C VAL A 139 18.54 5.48 -4.83
N PRO A 140 18.97 4.21 -4.68
CA PRO A 140 19.96 3.62 -5.60
C PRO A 140 19.56 3.66 -7.08
N GLU A 141 18.30 3.38 -7.40
CA GLU A 141 17.76 3.48 -8.76
C GLU A 141 17.80 4.93 -9.27
N LEU A 142 17.43 5.89 -8.43
CA LEU A 142 17.46 7.31 -8.77
C LEU A 142 18.89 7.77 -9.05
N GLU A 143 19.87 7.41 -8.20
CA GLU A 143 21.29 7.69 -8.40
C GLU A 143 21.79 7.15 -9.74
N ARG A 144 21.38 5.92 -10.09
CA ARG A 144 21.73 5.30 -11.37
C ARG A 144 21.10 6.03 -12.55
N LEU A 145 19.85 6.45 -12.43
CA LEU A 145 19.13 7.20 -13.46
C LEU A 145 19.70 8.62 -13.67
N VAL A 146 20.14 9.28 -12.60
CA VAL A 146 20.68 10.66 -12.67
C VAL A 146 22.20 10.72 -12.87
N GLY A 147 22.89 9.58 -12.77
CA GLY A 147 24.34 9.47 -12.94
C GLY A 147 25.17 10.17 -11.85
N ARG A 148 24.62 10.33 -10.64
CA ARG A 148 25.30 10.98 -9.50
C ARG A 148 24.78 10.44 -8.17
N GLU A 149 25.59 10.53 -7.13
CA GLU A 149 25.19 10.21 -5.76
C GLU A 149 24.25 11.26 -5.16
N ILE A 150 23.38 10.83 -4.25
CA ILE A 150 22.43 11.67 -3.53
C ILE A 150 22.82 11.69 -2.05
N ASN A 151 23.25 12.85 -1.57
CA ASN A 151 23.67 13.03 -0.18
C ASN A 151 22.44 13.02 0.72
N GLY A 152 22.17 11.94 1.45
CA GLY A 152 20.98 11.63 2.26
C GLY A 152 20.20 12.78 2.96
N ASP A 153 19.62 13.70 2.21
CA ASP A 153 18.87 14.88 2.64
C ASP A 153 17.78 15.21 1.60
N GLU A 154 16.70 15.87 2.04
CA GLU A 154 15.52 16.13 1.20
C GLU A 154 15.86 17.04 -0.01
N ASP A 155 16.78 17.99 0.14
CA ASP A 155 17.16 18.94 -0.93
C ASP A 155 17.93 18.23 -2.07
N SER A 156 18.84 17.32 -1.75
CA SER A 156 19.55 16.54 -2.75
C SER A 156 18.62 15.57 -3.50
N LEU A 157 17.64 14.98 -2.80
CA LEU A 157 16.61 14.13 -3.39
C LEU A 157 15.71 14.91 -4.35
N ALA A 158 15.30 16.12 -3.94
CA ALA A 158 14.52 17.03 -4.76
C ALA A 158 15.28 17.41 -6.03
N LYS A 159 16.54 17.83 -5.90
CA LYS A 159 17.39 18.19 -7.06
C LYS A 159 17.61 17.02 -8.02
N ALA A 160 17.80 15.81 -7.50
CA ALA A 160 17.94 14.62 -8.33
C ALA A 160 16.64 14.30 -9.07
N SER A 161 15.50 14.34 -8.37
CA SER A 161 14.17 14.11 -8.96
C SER A 161 13.87 15.15 -10.04
N GLU A 162 14.06 16.44 -9.77
CA GLU A 162 13.89 17.50 -10.77
C GLU A 162 14.80 17.31 -11.99
N TYR A 163 16.05 16.92 -11.77
CA TYR A 163 16.99 16.68 -12.87
C TYR A 163 16.49 15.52 -13.73
N LEU A 164 16.08 14.40 -13.12
CA LEU A 164 15.51 13.26 -13.82
C LEU A 164 14.29 13.67 -14.67
N MET A 165 13.38 14.45 -14.09
CA MET A 165 12.17 14.91 -14.77
C MET A 165 12.50 15.84 -15.95
N LYS A 166 13.49 16.73 -15.80
CA LYS A 166 13.96 17.62 -16.88
C LYS A 166 14.63 16.86 -18.02
N GLN A 167 15.38 15.79 -17.71
CA GLN A 167 16.05 14.98 -18.74
C GLN A 167 15.09 14.08 -19.50
N THR A 168 14.14 13.46 -18.80
CA THR A 168 13.32 12.37 -19.36
C THR A 168 11.92 12.82 -19.76
N GLY A 169 11.49 14.00 -19.34
CA GLY A 169 10.11 14.46 -19.52
C GLY A 169 9.11 13.82 -18.54
N ALA A 170 9.58 13.11 -17.52
CA ALA A 170 8.70 12.50 -16.51
C ALA A 170 7.76 13.52 -15.87
N ARG A 171 6.47 13.15 -15.75
CA ARG A 171 5.42 14.02 -15.20
C ARG A 171 5.43 14.10 -13.69
N ALA A 172 5.72 12.97 -13.04
CA ALA A 172 5.90 12.86 -11.60
C ALA A 172 6.96 11.81 -11.24
N VAL A 173 7.67 12.04 -10.14
CA VAL A 173 8.65 11.11 -9.55
C VAL A 173 8.34 10.95 -8.07
N LEU A 174 8.15 9.70 -7.61
CA LEU A 174 8.12 9.35 -6.19
C LEU A 174 9.48 8.76 -5.82
N ALA A 175 10.34 9.57 -5.22
CA ALA A 175 11.65 9.15 -4.75
C ALA A 175 11.51 8.46 -3.39
N LYS A 176 11.77 7.13 -3.36
CA LYS A 176 11.53 6.30 -2.17
C LYS A 176 12.75 6.30 -1.24
N GLY A 177 12.63 6.89 -0.05
CA GLY A 177 13.73 7.12 0.89
C GLY A 177 14.04 5.96 1.83
N GLY A 178 13.26 4.87 1.80
CA GLY A 178 13.38 3.72 2.72
C GLY A 178 14.75 3.03 2.81
N HIS A 179 15.66 3.30 1.87
CA HIS A 179 17.03 2.75 1.83
C HIS A 179 18.06 3.61 2.57
N TRP A 180 17.71 4.82 3.02
CA TRP A 180 18.63 5.61 3.83
C TRP A 180 18.80 5.01 5.23
N PRO A 181 20.05 4.88 5.71
CA PRO A 181 20.32 4.42 7.06
C PRO A 181 19.68 5.39 8.06
N GLY A 182 19.22 4.86 9.20
CA GLY A 182 18.74 5.69 10.31
C GLY A 182 19.81 6.70 10.74
N GLY A 183 19.38 7.92 11.02
CA GLY A 183 20.23 9.02 11.46
C GLY A 183 19.52 10.38 11.38
N GLU A 184 20.29 11.47 11.49
CA GLU A 184 19.77 12.82 11.30
C GLU A 184 19.87 13.25 9.83
N ILE A 185 18.74 13.58 9.21
CA ILE A 185 18.68 14.28 7.92
C ILE A 185 18.29 15.74 8.15
N ARG A 186 18.37 16.56 7.09
CA ARG A 186 17.76 17.89 7.07
C ARG A 186 16.46 17.86 6.26
N ASP A 187 15.41 18.45 6.81
CA ASP A 187 14.17 18.69 6.06
C ASP A 187 14.35 19.81 5.02
N ALA A 188 13.36 20.02 4.15
CA ALA A 188 13.35 21.09 3.14
C ALA A 188 13.53 22.51 3.73
N ARG A 189 13.36 22.70 5.04
CA ARG A 189 13.59 23.96 5.78
C ARG A 189 14.96 24.01 6.48
N GLY A 190 15.79 22.98 6.29
CA GLY A 190 17.11 22.83 6.88
C GLY A 190 17.12 22.37 8.35
N LEU A 191 15.96 22.02 8.91
CA LEU A 191 15.82 21.53 10.28
C LEU A 191 16.22 20.06 10.36
N ARG A 192 16.87 19.67 11.46
CA ARG A 192 17.23 18.27 11.69
C ARG A 192 15.99 17.42 11.97
N ARG A 193 15.83 16.30 11.25
CA ARG A 193 14.86 15.23 11.54
C ARG A 193 15.60 13.92 11.79
N SER A 194 15.22 13.19 12.83
CA SER A 194 15.66 11.79 12.99
C SER A 194 14.84 10.90 12.04
N THR A 195 15.54 9.98 11.38
CA THR A 195 15.00 8.95 10.48
C THR A 195 15.15 7.54 11.05
N ASP A 196 15.51 7.47 12.34
CA ASP A 196 15.72 6.19 13.04
C ASP A 196 14.42 5.37 13.07
N ASN A 197 13.28 6.06 13.22
CA ASN A 197 11.95 5.43 13.34
C ASN A 197 10.99 5.80 12.21
N VAL A 198 11.43 6.58 11.22
CA VAL A 198 10.58 7.10 10.13
C VAL A 198 11.30 6.93 8.79
N ILE A 199 10.56 6.45 7.80
CA ILE A 199 10.91 6.49 6.39
C ILE A 199 10.11 7.63 5.77
N PHE A 200 10.70 8.36 4.84
CA PHE A 200 10.00 9.38 4.07
C PHE A 200 10.18 9.11 2.59
N ASP A 201 9.10 9.28 1.85
CA ASP A 201 9.10 9.28 0.39
C ASP A 201 8.67 10.67 -0.09
N CYS A 202 9.33 11.18 -1.13
CA CYS A 202 9.03 12.50 -1.68
C CYS A 202 8.44 12.37 -3.08
N LEU A 203 7.22 12.88 -3.26
CA LEU A 203 6.57 13.01 -4.56
C LEU A 203 6.84 14.40 -5.13
N PHE A 204 7.42 14.44 -6.32
CA PHE A 204 7.59 15.63 -7.13
C PHE A 204 6.69 15.50 -8.36
N ALA A 205 5.79 16.46 -8.58
CA ALA A 205 4.94 16.48 -9.77
C ALA A 205 4.99 17.84 -10.47
N ARG A 206 4.95 17.81 -11.80
CA ARG A 206 4.92 19.03 -12.61
C ARG A 206 3.61 19.78 -12.39
N SER A 207 3.71 21.07 -12.06
CA SER A 207 2.60 22.01 -11.98
C SER A 207 2.84 23.14 -12.99
N GLY A 208 2.04 23.18 -14.07
CA GLY A 208 2.14 24.23 -15.10
C GLY A 208 3.51 24.33 -15.81
N GLU A 209 3.92 25.56 -16.13
CA GLU A 209 5.15 25.88 -16.87
C GLU A 209 6.41 25.88 -15.98
N GLY A 210 6.71 24.72 -15.38
CA GLY A 210 7.99 24.47 -14.70
C GLY A 210 7.98 24.68 -13.18
N TYR A 211 6.81 24.88 -12.57
CA TYR A 211 6.66 24.76 -11.13
C TYR A 211 6.55 23.28 -10.75
N TRP A 212 7.04 22.95 -9.56
CA TRP A 212 6.90 21.62 -8.98
C TRP A 212 6.05 21.72 -7.73
N SER A 213 5.20 20.73 -7.54
CA SER A 213 4.57 20.49 -6.25
C SER A 213 5.29 19.33 -5.59
N GLU A 214 5.58 19.49 -4.30
CA GLU A 214 6.28 18.52 -3.47
C GLU A 214 5.34 18.05 -2.35
N TRP A 215 5.31 16.73 -2.15
CA TRP A 215 4.64 16.11 -1.00
C TRP A 215 5.60 15.14 -0.34
N THR A 216 5.67 15.19 0.97
CA THR A 216 6.44 14.24 1.78
C THR A 216 5.47 13.30 2.48
N PHE A 217 5.73 11.99 2.39
CA PHE A 217 4.93 10.96 3.04
C PHE A 217 5.78 10.29 4.11
N ASP A 218 5.43 10.50 5.37
CA ASP A 218 6.11 9.89 6.50
C ASP A 218 5.47 8.55 6.86
N HIS A 219 6.30 7.51 6.98
CA HIS A 219 5.89 6.17 7.34
C HIS A 219 6.73 5.63 8.50
N PRO A 220 6.15 4.88 9.46
CA PRO A 220 6.94 4.21 10.49
C PRO A 220 7.97 3.27 9.87
N ARG A 221 9.23 3.36 10.32
CA ARG A 221 10.23 2.36 9.93
C ARG A 221 9.88 1.02 10.59
N ILE A 222 9.82 -0.04 9.79
CA ILE A 222 9.57 -1.40 10.25
C ILE A 222 10.87 -2.20 10.04
N GLU A 223 11.52 -2.58 11.14
CA GLU A 223 12.67 -3.48 11.09
C GLU A 223 12.20 -4.91 10.82
N THR A 224 12.32 -5.34 9.57
CA THR A 224 11.94 -6.70 9.16
C THR A 224 12.79 -7.18 7.98
N ARG A 225 13.08 -8.48 7.96
CA ARG A 225 13.63 -9.16 6.78
C ARG A 225 12.56 -9.47 5.74
N HIS A 226 11.28 -9.27 6.07
CA HIS A 226 10.16 -9.60 5.20
C HIS A 226 9.76 -8.40 4.32
N ASN A 227 10.73 -7.91 3.54
CA ASN A 227 10.62 -6.73 2.69
C ASN A 227 10.73 -7.05 1.18
N HIS A 228 10.69 -8.33 0.81
CA HIS A 228 10.75 -8.76 -0.59
C HIS A 228 9.45 -8.38 -1.31
N GLY A 229 9.56 -7.55 -2.35
CA GLY A 229 8.42 -7.08 -3.13
C GLY A 229 7.78 -5.76 -2.68
N THR A 230 8.39 -5.03 -1.74
CA THR A 230 7.90 -3.70 -1.28
C THR A 230 7.67 -2.73 -2.44
N GLY A 231 8.62 -2.60 -3.37
CA GLY A 231 8.51 -1.70 -4.53
C GLY A 231 7.39 -2.08 -5.50
N CYS A 232 7.28 -3.36 -5.84
CA CYS A 232 6.20 -3.89 -6.68
C CYS A 232 4.83 -3.68 -6.03
N THR A 233 4.75 -3.88 -4.71
CA THR A 233 3.52 -3.67 -3.92
C THR A 233 3.12 -2.21 -3.92
N LEU A 234 4.05 -1.28 -3.65
CA LEU A 234 3.78 0.16 -3.65
C LEU A 234 3.28 0.63 -5.02
N SER A 235 4.03 0.34 -6.09
CA SER A 235 3.69 0.78 -7.45
C SER A 235 2.36 0.20 -7.93
N SER A 236 2.06 -1.08 -7.62
CA SER A 236 0.78 -1.70 -7.94
C SER A 236 -0.39 -1.11 -7.14
N ALA A 237 -0.17 -0.75 -5.87
CA ALA A 237 -1.18 -0.09 -5.06
C ALA A 237 -1.50 1.32 -5.60
N VAL A 238 -0.48 2.10 -5.97
CA VAL A 238 -0.68 3.42 -6.60
C VAL A 238 -1.45 3.27 -7.91
N ALA A 239 -1.05 2.36 -8.80
CA ALA A 239 -1.75 2.13 -10.07
C ALA A 239 -3.22 1.75 -9.83
N THR A 240 -3.49 0.93 -8.82
CA THR A 240 -4.85 0.52 -8.46
C THR A 240 -5.69 1.71 -7.98
N PHE A 241 -5.17 2.55 -7.08
CA PHE A 241 -5.90 3.73 -6.61
C PHE A 241 -6.10 4.79 -7.69
N LEU A 242 -5.13 4.96 -8.60
CA LEU A 242 -5.29 5.81 -9.78
C LEU A 242 -6.37 5.27 -10.73
N GLY A 243 -6.41 3.96 -10.97
CA GLY A 243 -7.47 3.31 -11.73
C GLY A 243 -8.86 3.41 -11.09
N MET A 244 -8.94 3.66 -9.77
CA MET A 244 -10.19 4.00 -9.06
C MET A 244 -10.55 5.49 -9.15
N GLY A 245 -9.69 6.33 -9.74
CA GLY A 245 -9.89 7.77 -9.86
C GLY A 245 -9.41 8.59 -8.66
N SER A 246 -8.54 8.05 -7.80
CA SER A 246 -7.87 8.87 -6.79
C SER A 246 -6.91 9.88 -7.45
N ASP A 247 -6.75 11.06 -6.86
CA ASP A 247 -5.65 11.93 -7.24
C ASP A 247 -4.28 11.32 -6.89
N LEU A 248 -3.21 11.85 -7.49
CA LEU A 248 -1.88 11.26 -7.36
C LEU A 248 -1.34 11.27 -5.92
N PRO A 249 -1.37 12.38 -5.16
CA PRO A 249 -0.91 12.37 -3.77
C PRO A 249 -1.74 11.42 -2.88
N GLY A 250 -3.06 11.39 -3.06
CA GLY A 250 -3.94 10.49 -2.33
C GLY A 250 -3.71 9.01 -2.68
N ALA A 251 -3.41 8.70 -3.94
CA ALA A 251 -3.04 7.36 -4.36
C ALA A 251 -1.71 6.90 -3.73
N VAL A 252 -0.71 7.79 -3.68
CA VAL A 252 0.59 7.51 -3.04
C VAL A 252 0.44 7.30 -1.54
N SER A 253 -0.30 8.17 -0.85
CA SER A 253 -0.55 8.04 0.60
C SER A 253 -1.22 6.70 0.94
N LYS A 254 -2.32 6.35 0.26
CA LYS A 254 -3.03 5.07 0.50
C LYS A 254 -2.19 3.85 0.15
N ALA A 255 -1.33 3.95 -0.87
CA ALA A 255 -0.40 2.89 -1.24
C ALA A 255 0.68 2.68 -0.16
N GLY A 256 1.20 3.76 0.41
CA GLY A 256 2.11 3.71 1.56
C GLY A 256 1.47 3.04 2.77
N ASP A 257 0.21 3.37 3.09
CA ASP A 257 -0.55 2.69 4.16
C ASP A 257 -0.69 1.18 3.89
N PHE A 258 -1.01 0.80 2.65
CA PHE A 258 -1.12 -0.61 2.26
C PHE A 258 0.20 -1.36 2.51
N VAL A 259 1.33 -0.79 2.07
CA VAL A 259 2.65 -1.38 2.24
C VAL A 259 3.01 -1.51 3.72
N ASN A 260 2.76 -0.48 4.53
CA ASN A 260 3.05 -0.51 5.97
C ASN A 260 2.27 -1.62 6.68
N LEU A 261 0.98 -1.75 6.38
CA LEU A 261 0.15 -2.83 6.93
C LEU A 261 0.65 -4.20 6.48
N ALA A 262 0.97 -4.36 5.20
CA ALA A 262 1.47 -5.61 4.65
C ALA A 262 2.84 -6.01 5.24
N LEU A 263 3.72 -5.05 5.54
CA LEU A 263 5.01 -5.29 6.19
C LEU A 263 4.85 -5.78 7.63
N ARG A 264 3.89 -5.21 8.40
CA ARG A 264 3.61 -5.64 9.77
C ARG A 264 3.01 -7.04 9.83
N ASP A 265 2.12 -7.36 8.90
CA ASP A 265 1.42 -8.64 8.84
C ASP A 265 2.19 -9.68 8.01
N ALA A 266 3.50 -9.50 7.82
CA ALA A 266 4.32 -10.43 7.05
C ALA A 266 4.24 -11.86 7.61
N PRO A 267 4.05 -12.89 6.76
CA PRO A 267 3.74 -14.25 7.22
C PRO A 267 4.95 -15.04 7.74
N GLY A 268 6.14 -14.43 7.83
CA GLY A 268 7.33 -15.10 8.36
C GLY A 268 8.01 -16.11 7.42
N PHE A 269 7.61 -16.18 6.15
CA PHE A 269 8.08 -17.24 5.23
C PHE A 269 9.52 -17.05 4.73
N GLY A 270 10.16 -18.20 4.47
CA GLY A 270 11.50 -18.30 3.88
C GLY A 270 12.64 -18.01 4.85
N ALA A 271 13.87 -18.24 4.40
CA ALA A 271 15.10 -18.10 5.21
C ALA A 271 15.87 -16.80 4.94
N GLY A 272 15.62 -16.13 3.81
CA GLY A 272 16.24 -14.85 3.45
C GLY A 272 15.25 -13.68 3.53
N HIS A 273 15.17 -12.90 2.43
CA HIS A 273 14.21 -11.81 2.27
C HIS A 273 12.81 -12.37 1.99
N GLY A 274 11.95 -12.36 3.01
CA GLY A 274 10.61 -12.94 2.91
C GLY A 274 9.56 -11.97 2.33
N PRO A 275 8.40 -12.50 1.92
CA PRO A 275 7.33 -11.70 1.33
C PRO A 275 6.56 -10.88 2.37
N LEU A 276 5.83 -9.87 1.90
CA LEU A 276 4.87 -9.10 2.69
C LEU A 276 3.56 -9.89 2.91
N GLY A 277 2.75 -9.46 3.88
CA GLY A 277 1.44 -9.99 4.25
C GLY A 277 0.27 -9.39 3.48
N HIS A 278 0.29 -9.39 2.13
CA HIS A 278 -0.75 -8.75 1.29
C HIS A 278 -2.18 -9.14 1.69
N ALA A 279 -2.39 -10.43 2.00
CA ALA A 279 -3.71 -10.99 2.31
C ALA A 279 -4.36 -10.38 3.55
N ALA A 280 -3.58 -9.72 4.42
CA ALA A 280 -4.10 -9.13 5.63
C ALA A 280 -4.72 -7.73 5.41
N VAL A 281 -4.45 -7.01 4.31
CA VAL A 281 -4.66 -5.54 4.23
C VAL A 281 -6.04 -5.08 3.73
N ARG A 282 -6.90 -5.99 3.23
CA ARG A 282 -8.11 -5.66 2.43
C ARG A 282 -9.06 -4.60 3.02
N LEU A 283 -9.28 -4.66 4.33
CA LEU A 283 -10.41 -3.99 4.95
C LEU A 283 -10.04 -2.64 5.56
N ASP A 284 -8.87 -2.05 5.28
CA ASP A 284 -8.44 -0.84 6.00
C ASP A 284 -8.47 0.46 5.18
N LEU A 285 -8.66 0.39 3.86
CA LEU A 285 -8.44 1.54 2.96
C LEU A 285 -9.67 2.10 2.24
N THR A 286 -10.87 1.57 2.49
CA THR A 286 -12.13 2.14 1.97
C THR A 286 -12.60 3.33 2.80
N GLY A 287 -13.02 4.43 2.17
CA GLY A 287 -13.58 5.61 2.86
C GLY A 287 -15.02 5.43 3.39
N GLU A 288 -15.67 4.30 3.12
CA GLU A 288 -16.98 3.97 3.66
C GLU A 288 -16.88 3.39 5.09
N PRO A 289 -17.91 3.58 5.95
CA PRO A 289 -17.93 2.98 7.27
C PRO A 289 -17.88 1.45 7.16
N ARG A 290 -16.94 0.83 7.87
CA ARG A 290 -16.76 -0.62 7.86
C ARG A 290 -17.16 -1.19 9.19
N LEU A 291 -18.01 -2.21 9.18
CA LEU A 291 -18.27 -2.98 10.39
C LEU A 291 -16.93 -3.52 10.91
N ASN A 292 -16.52 -3.03 12.07
CA ASN A 292 -15.31 -3.50 12.72
C ASN A 292 -15.65 -4.65 13.67
N GLN A 293 -16.59 -4.40 14.60
CA GLN A 293 -16.96 -5.36 15.63
C GLN A 293 -18.37 -5.11 16.15
N ILE A 294 -18.91 -6.14 16.79
CA ILE A 294 -20.05 -6.02 17.69
C ILE A 294 -19.54 -6.31 19.10
N THR A 295 -19.76 -5.38 20.02
CA THR A 295 -19.51 -5.63 21.45
C THR A 295 -20.80 -6.10 22.10
N VAL A 296 -20.75 -7.30 22.68
CA VAL A 296 -21.86 -7.86 23.47
C VAL A 296 -21.61 -7.69 24.97
N PRO A 297 -22.65 -7.50 25.79
CA PRO A 297 -22.49 -7.40 27.24
C PRO A 297 -21.98 -8.72 27.83
N ALA A 298 -21.07 -8.63 28.80
CA ALA A 298 -20.64 -9.75 29.62
C ALA A 298 -20.94 -9.48 31.10
N LEU A 299 -21.43 -10.51 31.81
CA LEU A 299 -21.63 -10.48 33.26
C LEU A 299 -20.43 -11.08 34.00
N ASP A 300 -19.79 -12.08 33.39
CA ASP A 300 -18.60 -12.74 33.89
C ASP A 300 -17.57 -12.78 32.75
N TYR A 301 -16.48 -12.04 32.96
CA TYR A 301 -15.39 -11.93 32.00
C TYR A 301 -14.78 -13.29 31.66
N ALA A 302 -14.40 -14.06 32.68
CA ALA A 302 -13.66 -15.31 32.52
C ALA A 302 -14.53 -16.36 31.83
N ALA A 303 -15.80 -16.46 32.23
CA ALA A 303 -16.75 -17.37 31.59
C ALA A 303 -17.00 -17.01 30.11
N SER A 304 -17.11 -15.71 29.79
CA SER A 304 -17.30 -15.24 28.42
C SER A 304 -16.10 -15.55 27.54
N VAL A 305 -14.88 -15.27 28.03
CA VAL A 305 -13.63 -15.60 27.32
C VAL A 305 -13.53 -17.10 27.06
N ALA A 306 -13.81 -17.94 28.07
CA ALA A 306 -13.77 -19.39 27.92
C ALA A 306 -14.79 -19.89 26.88
N PHE A 307 -16.00 -19.32 26.87
CA PHE A 307 -17.06 -19.67 25.92
C PHE A 307 -16.64 -19.37 24.47
N TYR A 308 -16.18 -18.15 24.18
CA TYR A 308 -15.85 -17.74 22.82
C TYR A 308 -14.58 -18.44 22.28
N ARG A 309 -13.60 -18.72 23.14
CA ARG A 309 -12.47 -19.58 22.77
C ARG A 309 -12.93 -21.00 22.42
N LYS A 310 -13.86 -21.57 23.20
CA LYS A 310 -14.43 -22.90 22.92
C LYS A 310 -15.25 -22.95 21.63
N LEU A 311 -15.84 -21.81 21.23
CA LEU A 311 -16.51 -21.65 19.94
C LEU A 311 -15.52 -21.65 18.75
N GLY A 312 -14.20 -21.54 19.02
CA GLY A 312 -13.16 -21.52 18.00
C GLY A 312 -12.72 -20.11 17.58
N LEU A 313 -13.13 -19.07 18.32
CA LEU A 313 -12.62 -17.72 18.08
C LEU A 313 -11.24 -17.53 18.74
N VAL A 314 -10.33 -16.86 18.04
CA VAL A 314 -9.00 -16.53 18.55
C VAL A 314 -9.08 -15.23 19.34
N GLN A 315 -8.66 -15.23 20.60
CA GLN A 315 -8.61 -13.99 21.38
C GLN A 315 -7.42 -13.15 20.92
N ILE A 316 -7.69 -11.90 20.51
CA ILE A 316 -6.70 -10.96 19.96
C ILE A 316 -6.45 -9.75 20.88
N VAL A 317 -7.34 -9.51 21.84
CA VAL A 317 -7.15 -8.51 22.92
C VAL A 317 -7.56 -9.14 24.25
N ASP A 318 -6.73 -8.99 25.27
CA ASP A 318 -6.99 -9.44 26.63
C ASP A 318 -6.82 -8.26 27.61
N SER A 319 -7.94 -7.75 28.15
CA SER A 319 -7.95 -6.63 29.08
C SER A 319 -8.87 -6.91 30.28
N PRO A 320 -8.48 -7.87 31.15
CA PRO A 320 -9.31 -8.29 32.28
C PRO A 320 -9.58 -7.17 33.28
N ALA A 321 -8.64 -6.23 33.45
CA ALA A 321 -8.80 -5.08 34.35
C ALA A 321 -9.95 -4.15 33.92
N ASN A 322 -10.20 -4.06 32.62
CA ASN A 322 -11.31 -3.29 32.04
C ASN A 322 -12.53 -4.19 31.75
N GLY A 323 -12.46 -5.49 32.05
CA GLY A 323 -13.49 -6.46 31.72
C GLY A 323 -13.75 -6.60 30.22
N TYR A 324 -12.75 -6.31 29.38
CA TYR A 324 -12.86 -6.28 27.91
C TYR A 324 -11.99 -7.34 27.24
N ALA A 325 -12.56 -8.06 26.28
CA ALA A 325 -11.82 -8.95 25.40
C ALA A 325 -12.34 -8.83 23.96
N ARG A 326 -11.44 -9.01 22.99
CA ARG A 326 -11.77 -9.05 21.56
C ARG A 326 -11.31 -10.38 20.97
N PHE A 327 -12.14 -10.92 20.08
CA PHE A 327 -11.92 -12.17 19.40
C PHE A 327 -12.04 -11.99 17.89
N GLU A 328 -11.33 -12.83 17.14
CA GLU A 328 -11.35 -12.91 15.69
C GLU A 328 -11.83 -14.30 15.26
N SER A 329 -12.73 -14.34 14.28
CA SER A 329 -13.17 -15.58 13.64
C SER A 329 -12.20 -16.01 12.54
N PRO A 330 -12.21 -17.28 12.09
CA PRO A 330 -11.37 -17.72 10.96
C PRO A 330 -11.55 -16.91 9.67
N GLY A 331 -12.68 -16.19 9.51
CA GLY A 331 -12.94 -15.30 8.38
C GLY A 331 -12.54 -13.83 8.60
N GLY A 332 -11.88 -13.50 9.71
CA GLY A 332 -11.40 -12.15 10.03
C GLY A 332 -12.45 -11.22 10.65
N ALA A 333 -13.72 -11.64 10.76
CA ALA A 333 -14.73 -10.87 11.48
C ALA A 333 -14.44 -10.87 12.98
N THR A 334 -14.61 -9.72 13.64
CA THR A 334 -14.30 -9.57 15.06
C THR A 334 -15.56 -9.40 15.93
N LEU A 335 -15.45 -9.88 17.17
CA LEU A 335 -16.47 -9.78 18.21
C LEU A 335 -15.77 -9.36 19.50
N SER A 336 -16.40 -8.51 20.31
CA SER A 336 -15.90 -8.14 21.63
C SER A 336 -16.93 -8.41 22.72
N VAL A 337 -16.42 -8.59 23.94
CA VAL A 337 -17.22 -8.64 25.17
C VAL A 337 -16.76 -7.52 26.09
N HIS A 338 -17.69 -6.88 26.81
CA HIS A 338 -17.35 -5.88 27.82
C HIS A 338 -18.23 -6.03 29.06
N CYS A 339 -17.61 -6.08 30.24
CA CYS A 339 -18.30 -6.02 31.53
C CYS A 339 -18.50 -4.54 31.91
N GLY A 340 -19.64 -3.94 31.56
CA GLY A 340 -20.05 -2.62 32.07
C GLY A 340 -20.33 -1.49 31.07
N GLU A 341 -19.70 -1.45 29.89
CA GLU A 341 -19.80 -0.27 28.99
C GLU A 341 -20.96 -0.30 27.97
N THR A 342 -21.69 -1.40 27.83
CA THR A 342 -22.64 -1.49 26.72
C THR A 342 -24.02 -0.87 27.01
N GLY A 343 -24.26 -0.31 28.20
CA GLY A 343 -25.55 0.30 28.53
C GLY A 343 -26.72 -0.69 28.59
N GLY A 344 -26.42 -2.00 28.74
CA GLY A 344 -27.42 -3.08 28.85
C GLY A 344 -27.76 -3.79 27.54
N GLY A 345 -27.25 -3.33 26.37
CA GLY A 345 -27.48 -3.94 25.05
C GLY A 345 -26.20 -4.26 24.30
N ALA A 346 -26.27 -4.72 23.06
CA ALA A 346 -25.10 -4.81 22.18
C ALA A 346 -24.79 -3.44 21.55
N ALA A 347 -23.52 -3.20 21.22
CA ALA A 347 -23.08 -2.01 20.50
C ALA A 347 -22.39 -2.40 19.20
N VAL A 348 -22.73 -1.72 18.11
CA VAL A 348 -22.17 -1.95 16.78
C VAL A 348 -21.16 -0.84 16.47
N TYR A 349 -19.95 -1.22 16.09
CA TYR A 349 -18.87 -0.27 15.80
C TYR A 349 -18.53 -0.31 14.32
N PHE A 350 -18.63 0.84 13.67
CA PHE A 350 -18.12 1.06 12.33
C PHE A 350 -16.88 1.94 12.36
N GLU A 351 -15.82 1.47 11.73
CA GLU A 351 -14.63 2.29 11.53
C GLU A 351 -14.79 3.19 10.32
N CYS A 352 -14.34 4.43 10.45
CA CYS A 352 -14.24 5.42 9.40
C CYS A 352 -12.79 5.86 9.22
N LEU A 353 -12.41 6.20 7.98
CA LEU A 353 -11.07 6.71 7.66
C LEU A 353 -10.92 8.18 8.07
N ASP A 354 -11.99 8.95 7.87
CA ASP A 354 -12.16 10.34 8.32
C ASP A 354 -13.53 10.43 9.00
N LEU A 355 -13.52 10.53 10.33
CA LEU A 355 -14.74 10.58 11.12
C LEU A 355 -15.50 11.89 10.88
N ASP A 356 -14.81 13.02 10.84
CA ASP A 356 -15.44 14.34 10.71
C ASP A 356 -16.19 14.46 9.37
N ALA A 357 -15.51 14.11 8.26
CA ALA A 357 -16.13 14.11 6.94
C ALA A 357 -17.32 13.12 6.85
N MET A 358 -17.24 11.99 7.57
CA MET A 358 -18.34 11.03 7.64
C MET A 358 -19.55 11.61 8.37
N LEU A 359 -19.33 12.25 9.51
CA LEU A 359 -20.38 12.85 10.32
C LEU A 359 -21.08 13.97 9.55
N GLU A 360 -20.33 14.84 8.87
CA GLU A 360 -20.90 15.87 7.99
C GLU A 360 -21.80 15.26 6.90
N ARG A 361 -21.32 14.18 6.26
CA ARG A 361 -22.08 13.48 5.19
C ARG A 361 -23.36 12.82 5.71
N LEU A 362 -23.35 12.32 6.95
CA LEU A 362 -24.51 11.68 7.58
C LEU A 362 -25.51 12.71 8.11
N ALA A 363 -25.02 13.81 8.70
CA ALA A 363 -25.84 14.93 9.13
C ALA A 363 -26.59 15.55 7.93
N ALA A 364 -25.95 15.69 6.77
CA ALA A 364 -26.60 16.12 5.52
C ALA A 364 -27.73 15.17 5.05
N LYS A 365 -27.79 13.94 5.58
CA LYS A 365 -28.85 12.95 5.32
C LYS A 365 -29.84 12.83 6.50
N GLY A 366 -29.74 13.68 7.52
CA GLY A 366 -30.60 13.68 8.69
C GLY A 366 -30.29 12.59 9.72
N ILE A 367 -29.06 12.03 9.71
CA ILE A 367 -28.59 11.08 10.71
C ILE A 367 -27.60 11.81 11.61
N GLU A 368 -28.00 12.06 12.86
CA GLU A 368 -27.20 12.79 13.84
C GLU A 368 -26.43 11.83 14.75
N PHE A 369 -25.17 12.19 15.01
CA PHE A 369 -24.30 11.55 16.00
C PHE A 369 -23.93 12.57 17.06
N THR A 370 -23.47 12.10 18.21
CA THR A 370 -22.83 12.96 19.21
C THR A 370 -21.56 13.60 18.66
N GLU A 371 -21.12 14.69 19.30
CA GLU A 371 -19.79 15.27 19.03
C GLU A 371 -18.68 14.20 19.19
N PRO A 372 -17.67 14.19 18.30
CA PRO A 372 -16.52 13.31 18.41
C PRO A 372 -15.75 13.48 19.73
N VAL A 373 -15.39 12.37 20.38
CA VAL A 373 -14.62 12.37 21.62
C VAL A 373 -13.38 11.49 21.48
N HIS A 374 -12.22 12.05 21.85
CA HIS A 374 -10.97 11.28 21.95
C HIS A 374 -10.99 10.40 23.19
N GLN A 375 -10.73 9.12 23.00
CA GLN A 375 -10.70 8.14 24.08
C GLN A 375 -9.28 7.83 24.52
N SER A 376 -9.15 7.35 25.77
CA SER A 376 -7.86 6.94 26.35
C SER A 376 -7.22 5.73 25.64
N TRP A 377 -8.00 5.00 24.86
CA TRP A 377 -7.56 3.89 24.03
C TRP A 377 -7.33 4.27 22.55
N LEU A 378 -6.89 5.51 22.33
CA LEU A 378 -6.26 6.00 21.08
C LEU A 378 -7.18 6.07 19.85
N TRP A 379 -8.49 6.17 20.03
CA TRP A 379 -9.41 6.45 18.93
C TRP A 379 -10.25 7.70 19.18
N LEU A 380 -10.80 8.24 18.11
CA LEU A 380 -11.84 9.26 18.12
C LEU A 380 -13.18 8.57 17.84
N GLU A 381 -14.22 8.81 18.61
CA GLU A 381 -15.52 8.16 18.40
C GLU A 381 -16.71 9.09 18.57
N ALA A 382 -17.81 8.76 17.91
CA ALA A 382 -19.10 9.42 17.97
C ALA A 382 -20.23 8.38 18.02
N TRP A 383 -21.30 8.69 18.73
CA TRP A 383 -22.38 7.74 19.02
C TRP A 383 -23.72 8.18 18.46
N ALA A 384 -24.54 7.21 18.08
CA ALA A 384 -25.95 7.40 17.74
C ALA A 384 -26.77 6.18 18.17
N GLU A 385 -28.09 6.32 18.12
CA GLU A 385 -29.02 5.19 18.21
C GLU A 385 -29.70 4.99 16.86
N ASP A 386 -29.86 3.71 16.47
CA ASP A 386 -30.71 3.38 15.34
C ASP A 386 -32.21 3.57 15.71
N PRO A 387 -33.14 3.46 14.74
CA PRO A 387 -34.57 3.62 15.02
C PRO A 387 -35.16 2.64 16.05
N ALA A 388 -34.44 1.56 16.38
CA ALA A 388 -34.84 0.56 17.38
C ALA A 388 -34.11 0.75 18.74
N GLY A 389 -33.29 1.78 18.88
CA GLY A 389 -32.51 2.06 20.09
C GLY A 389 -31.22 1.24 20.20
N ASN A 390 -30.75 0.59 19.13
CA ASN A 390 -29.47 -0.08 19.14
C ASN A 390 -28.34 0.95 19.07
N ARG A 391 -27.32 0.78 19.91
CA ARG A 391 -26.18 1.69 19.97
C ARG A 391 -25.25 1.48 18.78
N ILE A 392 -24.98 2.55 18.06
CA ILE A 392 -24.04 2.60 16.95
C ILE A 392 -22.90 3.55 17.31
N CYS A 393 -21.67 3.09 17.15
CA CYS A 393 -20.47 3.89 17.28
C CYS A 393 -19.79 4.02 15.90
N LEU A 394 -19.54 5.25 15.48
CA LEU A 394 -18.57 5.54 14.42
C LEU A 394 -17.27 5.94 15.08
N TYR A 395 -16.15 5.34 14.67
CA TYR A 395 -14.86 5.68 15.23
C TYR A 395 -13.75 5.70 14.19
N GLN A 396 -12.68 6.43 14.50
CA GLN A 396 -11.44 6.49 13.74
C GLN A 396 -10.28 6.18 14.68
N ALA A 397 -9.60 5.05 14.45
CA ALA A 397 -8.47 4.60 15.27
C ALA A 397 -7.15 4.48 14.50
N GLY A 398 -7.18 4.64 13.17
CA GLY A 398 -6.02 4.45 12.30
C GLY A 398 -5.28 3.14 12.62
N ILE A 399 -3.97 3.24 12.85
CA ILE A 399 -3.11 2.09 13.14
C ILE A 399 -3.47 1.35 14.44
N ALA A 400 -3.99 2.08 15.44
CA ALA A 400 -4.32 1.53 16.76
C ALA A 400 -5.53 0.60 16.70
N ARG A 401 -6.26 0.58 15.58
CA ARG A 401 -7.31 -0.40 15.31
C ARG A 401 -6.77 -1.84 15.34
N ARG A 402 -5.67 -2.07 14.62
CA ARG A 402 -5.03 -3.39 14.46
C ARG A 402 -3.88 -3.62 15.44
N TYR A 403 -3.12 -2.57 15.71
CA TYR A 403 -1.91 -2.63 16.54
C TYR A 403 -2.00 -1.65 17.71
N PRO A 404 -3.02 -1.76 18.57
CA PRO A 404 -3.00 -1.00 19.82
C PRO A 404 -1.80 -1.43 20.68
N PRO A 405 -1.26 -0.56 21.55
CA PRO A 405 -0.15 -0.89 22.46
C PRO A 405 -0.40 -2.09 23.39
N TRP A 406 -1.65 -2.52 23.55
CA TRP A 406 -2.07 -3.68 24.35
C TRP A 406 -2.53 -4.88 23.50
N ALA A 407 -2.22 -4.89 22.20
CA ALA A 407 -2.40 -6.09 21.38
C ALA A 407 -1.52 -7.24 21.91
N LEU A 408 -2.04 -8.46 21.84
CA LEU A 408 -1.22 -9.64 22.10
C LEU A 408 -0.31 -9.89 20.90
N ASP A 409 0.95 -10.26 21.16
CA ASP A 409 1.87 -10.72 20.12
C ASP A 409 1.25 -11.95 19.42
N ARG A 410 1.24 -11.93 18.08
CA ARG A 410 0.65 -12.98 17.24
C ARG A 410 1.62 -14.11 16.95
#